data_AF-A0A1V6HAV2-F1
#
_entry.id   AF-A0A1V6HAV2-F1
#
_cell.length_a   1.000
_cell.length_b   1.000
_cell.length_c   1.000
_cell.angle_alpha   90.00
_cell.angle_beta   90.00
_cell.angle_gamma   90.00
#
_symmetry.space_group_name_H-M   'P 1'
#
loop_
_entity.id
_entity.type
_entity.pdbx_description
1 polymer ?
#
loop_
_entity_poly.entity_id
_entity_poly.type
_entity_poly.pdbx_seq_one_letter_code
_entity_poly.pdbx_strand_id
1 'polypeptide(L)'
;MTTRFTKLLVSCAMLMTPLMTQCAAENPQALMIMEATAMTQQTQCQLRSEATAQFLRPYGVLDLSLTNQYYLFPTVKNMMVELESVIGEGPESLIAENNVLSIKAAEIRVDMGEFQPVSSDTNKVKQIATQYMFDGVRMIVPGAIEPGQTTTLGLQAVRPELGNILQSKMENLVKKSGVRYPAVWIHVYVNIEAEAQNRTRVVSNTFAFPVMLCWGCLVQPFFSDIATELPCYIGQDESIPCAMCQHHARFPEDCPVCYTGEEPRP
;
A
#
# COMPACT_ATOMS: atom_id res chain seq x y z
N MET A 1 -13.38 77.80 -44.16
CA MET A 1 -14.81 77.71 -43.80
C MET A 1 -15.08 76.30 -43.34
N THR A 2 -15.08 76.08 -42.02
CA THR A 2 -16.25 75.62 -41.21
C THR A 2 -16.73 74.24 -41.65
N THR A 3 -16.59 73.13 -40.92
CA THR A 3 -16.95 72.77 -39.54
C THR A 3 -16.71 71.24 -39.46
N ARG A 4 -16.34 70.52 -38.39
CA ARG A 4 -16.95 70.39 -37.05
C ARG A 4 -16.07 69.42 -36.24
N PHE A 5 -15.90 69.73 -34.96
CA PHE A 5 -15.34 68.87 -33.91
C PHE A 5 -16.43 67.96 -33.30
N THR A 6 -15.99 66.93 -32.54
CA THR A 6 -16.72 66.07 -31.56
C THR A 6 -17.63 64.96 -32.12
N LYS A 7 -17.73 63.72 -31.60
CA LYS A 7 -17.24 63.01 -30.39
C LYS A 7 -17.34 61.49 -30.68
N LEU A 8 -16.32 60.71 -30.30
CA LEU A 8 -16.35 59.64 -29.29
C LEU A 8 -17.34 58.47 -29.52
N LEU A 9 -16.82 57.30 -29.92
CA LEU A 9 -17.41 56.00 -29.59
C LEU A 9 -16.30 55.03 -29.21
N VAL A 10 -16.42 54.59 -27.97
CA VAL A 10 -15.63 53.59 -27.27
C VAL A 10 -15.92 52.22 -27.89
N SER A 11 -14.90 51.51 -28.37
CA SER A 11 -14.98 50.06 -28.54
C SER A 11 -13.71 49.40 -28.03
N CYS A 12 -13.87 48.97 -26.78
CA CYS A 12 -13.10 47.99 -26.06
C CYS A 12 -12.93 46.71 -26.91
N ALA A 13 -11.69 46.32 -27.22
CA ALA A 13 -11.35 44.98 -27.65
C ALA A 13 -10.13 44.51 -26.84
N MET A 14 -10.35 44.30 -25.54
CA MET A 14 -9.51 43.39 -24.77
C MET A 14 -9.67 42.01 -25.40
N LEU A 15 -8.66 41.57 -26.16
CA LEU A 15 -8.48 40.16 -26.47
C LEU A 15 -8.12 39.43 -25.17
N MET A 16 -9.14 39.13 -24.37
CA MET A 16 -9.10 38.08 -23.36
C MET A 16 -9.10 36.75 -24.10
N THR A 17 -7.92 36.23 -24.44
CA THR A 17 -7.74 34.81 -24.70
C THR A 17 -8.11 34.05 -23.43
N PRO A 18 -9.20 33.26 -23.40
CA PRO A 18 -9.39 32.34 -22.30
C PRO A 18 -8.31 31.28 -22.48
N LEU A 19 -7.33 31.26 -21.56
CA LEU A 19 -6.61 30.04 -21.25
C LEU A 19 -7.67 29.01 -20.87
N MET A 20 -8.10 28.21 -21.84
CA MET A 20 -8.67 26.89 -21.59
C MET A 20 -7.52 26.04 -21.05
N THR A 21 -7.16 26.27 -19.79
CA THR A 21 -6.57 25.22 -18.95
C THR A 21 -7.61 24.11 -18.93
N GLN A 22 -7.49 23.17 -19.87
CA GLN A 22 -8.05 21.85 -19.73
C GLN A 22 -7.42 21.28 -18.47
N CYS A 23 -8.07 21.51 -17.32
CA CYS A 23 -7.94 20.59 -16.21
C CYS A 23 -8.38 19.25 -16.78
N ALA A 24 -7.41 18.37 -17.08
CA ALA A 24 -7.70 16.95 -17.07
C ALA A 24 -8.25 16.68 -15.67
N ALA A 25 -9.58 16.60 -15.56
CA ALA A 25 -10.20 16.01 -14.40
C ALA A 25 -9.85 14.53 -14.46
N GLU A 26 -8.60 14.19 -14.12
CA GLU A 26 -8.23 12.86 -13.67
C GLU A 26 -9.16 12.58 -12.50
N ASN A 27 -10.19 11.76 -12.72
CA ASN A 27 -11.28 11.45 -11.80
C ASN A 27 -10.72 10.98 -10.44
N PRO A 28 -10.42 11.86 -9.47
CA PRO A 28 -9.59 11.51 -8.32
C PRO A 28 -10.43 10.86 -7.21
N GLN A 29 -11.71 10.62 -7.49
CA GLN A 29 -12.72 10.24 -6.50
C GLN A 29 -13.59 9.07 -6.94
N ALA A 30 -13.28 8.36 -8.02
CA ALA A 30 -14.04 7.17 -8.41
C ALA A 30 -13.58 5.89 -7.68
N LEU A 31 -12.31 5.85 -7.27
CA LEU A 31 -11.72 4.73 -6.53
C LEU A 31 -10.91 5.27 -5.36
N MET A 32 -11.08 4.69 -4.18
CA MET A 32 -10.36 5.15 -2.98
C MET A 32 -9.88 3.98 -2.13
N ILE A 33 -8.61 3.99 -1.76
CA ILE A 33 -8.07 3.14 -0.69
C ILE A 33 -8.43 3.81 0.64
N MET A 34 -9.21 3.11 1.46
CA MET A 34 -9.75 3.63 2.71
C MET A 34 -8.79 3.39 3.88
N GLU A 35 -8.25 2.17 3.97
CA GLU A 35 -7.56 1.68 5.16
C GLU A 35 -6.76 0.40 4.85
N ALA A 36 -5.91 -0.03 5.78
CA ALA A 36 -5.24 -1.31 5.76
C ALA A 36 -5.88 -2.26 6.79
N THR A 37 -6.43 -3.36 6.30
CA THR A 37 -7.01 -4.42 7.15
C THR A 37 -5.89 -5.33 7.67
N ALA A 38 -6.00 -5.80 8.92
CA ALA A 38 -5.15 -6.88 9.39
C ALA A 38 -5.67 -8.24 8.94
N MET A 39 -4.78 -9.08 8.45
CA MET A 39 -5.03 -10.51 8.41
C MET A 39 -4.44 -11.14 9.67
N THR A 40 -5.34 -11.64 10.50
CA THR A 40 -5.05 -12.23 11.81
C THR A 40 -5.62 -13.64 11.90
N GLN A 41 -5.26 -14.37 12.94
CA GLN A 41 -5.92 -15.64 13.27
C GLN A 41 -7.42 -15.46 13.51
N GLN A 42 -7.85 -14.32 14.06
CA GLN A 42 -9.27 -14.00 14.25
C GLN A 42 -10.01 -13.93 12.90
N THR A 43 -9.33 -13.50 11.83
CA THR A 43 -9.86 -13.53 10.47
C THR A 43 -9.72 -14.89 9.77
N GLN A 44 -9.23 -15.93 10.47
CA GLN A 44 -8.97 -17.27 9.93
C GLN A 44 -8.07 -17.28 8.69
N CYS A 45 -7.15 -16.30 8.60
CA CYS A 45 -6.28 -16.12 7.42
C CYS A 45 -7.05 -15.96 6.10
N GLN A 46 -8.25 -15.40 6.17
CA GLN A 46 -9.11 -15.18 5.02
C GLN A 46 -9.51 -13.71 4.94
N LEU A 47 -9.34 -13.14 3.75
CA LEU A 47 -9.94 -11.85 3.41
C LEU A 47 -11.38 -12.11 2.98
N ARG A 48 -12.34 -11.49 3.68
CA ARG A 48 -13.74 -11.51 3.28
C ARG A 48 -14.07 -10.20 2.59
N SER A 49 -14.56 -10.26 1.35
CA SER A 49 -15.16 -9.10 0.70
C SER A 49 -16.38 -8.66 1.52
N GLU A 50 -16.61 -7.35 1.66
CA GLU A 50 -17.76 -6.74 2.35
C GLU A 50 -17.84 -6.91 3.88
N ALA A 51 -16.92 -7.64 4.50
CA ALA A 51 -16.81 -7.59 5.96
C ALA A 51 -16.17 -6.26 6.35
N THR A 52 -16.82 -5.47 7.22
CA THR A 52 -16.15 -4.38 7.94
C THR A 52 -14.88 -4.95 8.54
N ALA A 53 -13.74 -4.37 8.23
CA ALA A 53 -12.45 -4.85 8.70
C ALA A 53 -12.51 -5.04 10.22
N GLN A 54 -12.41 -6.29 10.65
CA GLN A 54 -12.54 -6.63 12.07
C GLN A 54 -11.40 -6.01 12.88
N PHE A 55 -10.28 -5.72 12.21
CA PHE A 55 -9.15 -5.03 12.78
C PHE A 55 -8.44 -4.18 11.72
N LEU A 56 -8.22 -2.91 12.06
CA LEU A 56 -7.50 -1.95 11.23
C LEU A 56 -6.10 -1.73 11.78
N ARG A 57 -5.11 -1.65 10.89
CA ARG A 57 -3.74 -1.31 11.29
C ARG A 57 -3.40 0.13 10.89
N PRO A 58 -2.91 0.95 11.82
CA PRO A 58 -2.31 2.24 11.47
C PRO A 58 -0.89 2.08 10.91
N TYR A 59 -0.23 0.96 11.20
CA TYR A 59 1.12 0.63 10.73
C TYR A 59 1.35 -0.88 10.72
N GLY A 60 2.32 -1.31 9.92
CA GLY A 60 2.78 -2.69 9.84
C GLY A 60 4.06 -2.96 10.62
N VAL A 61 4.35 -4.23 10.90
CA VAL A 61 5.64 -4.69 11.43
C VAL A 61 6.16 -5.83 10.56
N LEU A 62 7.40 -5.73 10.11
CA LEU A 62 8.11 -6.77 9.37
C LEU A 62 9.36 -7.18 10.15
N ASP A 63 9.35 -8.40 10.68
CA ASP A 63 10.50 -9.00 11.33
C ASP A 63 11.41 -9.69 10.32
N LEU A 64 12.53 -9.02 10.04
CA LEU A 64 13.52 -9.44 9.05
C LEU A 64 14.36 -10.64 9.51
N SER A 65 14.28 -11.07 10.78
CA SER A 65 14.91 -12.33 11.20
C SER A 65 14.04 -13.55 10.81
N LEU A 66 12.73 -13.34 10.69
CA LEU A 66 11.74 -14.39 10.41
C LEU A 66 11.43 -14.48 8.91
N THR A 67 11.24 -13.35 8.25
CA THR A 67 10.79 -13.31 6.85
C THR A 67 11.39 -12.14 6.09
N ASN A 68 11.28 -12.15 4.77
CA ASN A 68 11.76 -11.11 3.87
C ASN A 68 10.66 -10.61 2.93
N GLN A 69 9.40 -10.80 3.31
CA GLN A 69 8.26 -10.39 2.52
C GLN A 69 7.18 -9.81 3.43
N TYR A 70 6.48 -8.80 2.93
CA TYR A 70 5.40 -8.15 3.64
C TYR A 70 4.19 -8.03 2.70
N TYR A 71 3.05 -8.51 3.17
CA TYR A 71 1.77 -8.43 2.47
C TYR A 71 0.90 -7.34 3.10
N LEU A 72 0.48 -6.37 2.31
CA LEU A 72 -0.46 -5.33 2.70
C LEU A 72 -1.86 -5.68 2.21
N PHE A 73 -2.87 -5.45 3.04
CA PHE A 73 -4.27 -5.74 2.72
C PHE A 73 -5.13 -4.47 2.69
N PRO A 74 -4.97 -3.59 1.67
CA PRO A 74 -5.77 -2.39 1.60
C PRO A 74 -7.23 -2.71 1.25
N THR A 75 -8.13 -2.04 1.96
CA THR A 75 -9.56 -1.98 1.62
C THR A 75 -9.78 -0.84 0.63
N VAL A 76 -10.37 -1.17 -0.51
CA VAL A 76 -10.62 -0.26 -1.61
C VAL A 76 -12.11 -0.11 -1.82
N LYS A 77 -12.58 1.12 -1.93
CA LYS A 77 -13.98 1.48 -2.17
C LYS A 77 -14.15 2.05 -3.57
N ASN A 78 -15.15 1.56 -4.28
CA ASN A 78 -15.67 2.24 -5.45
C ASN A 78 -16.60 3.35 -4.98
N MET A 79 -16.22 4.59 -5.28
CA MET A 79 -16.87 5.79 -4.80
C MET A 79 -17.89 6.34 -5.81
N MET A 80 -18.08 5.66 -6.95
CA MET A 80 -19.15 5.98 -7.88
C MET A 80 -20.52 5.62 -7.28
N VAL A 81 -21.53 6.39 -7.67
CA VAL A 81 -22.90 6.26 -7.18
C VAL A 81 -23.59 5.11 -7.93
N GLU A 82 -24.40 4.33 -7.22
CA GLU A 82 -25.28 3.33 -7.84
C GLU A 82 -26.39 4.05 -8.63
N LEU A 83 -26.64 3.62 -9.87
CA LEU A 83 -27.64 4.27 -10.71
C LEU A 83 -29.03 3.70 -10.38
N GLU A 84 -29.93 4.56 -9.91
CA GLU A 84 -31.34 4.18 -9.67
C GLU A 84 -32.19 4.22 -10.97
N SER A 85 -31.69 4.86 -12.03
CA SER A 85 -32.36 4.95 -13.33
C SER A 85 -31.36 5.04 -14.49
N VAL A 86 -31.66 4.38 -15.61
CA VAL A 86 -30.85 4.45 -16.85
C VAL A 86 -31.11 5.79 -17.53
N ILE A 87 -30.17 6.73 -17.44
CA ILE A 87 -30.27 8.02 -18.15
C ILE A 87 -29.62 7.84 -19.53
N GLY A 88 -30.38 7.38 -20.53
CA GLY A 88 -29.79 7.16 -21.86
C GLY A 88 -30.59 6.42 -22.92
N GLU A 89 -31.89 6.14 -22.74
CA GLU A 89 -32.71 5.51 -23.79
C GLU A 89 -33.14 6.49 -24.90
N GLY A 90 -32.18 7.20 -25.49
CA GLY A 90 -32.39 8.05 -26.66
C GLY A 90 -31.39 7.72 -27.76
N PRO A 91 -31.79 7.72 -29.05
CA PRO A 91 -30.90 7.39 -30.18
C PRO A 91 -29.66 8.30 -30.32
N GLU A 92 -29.56 9.39 -29.53
CA GLU A 92 -28.44 10.33 -29.53
C GLU A 92 -27.45 10.14 -28.37
N SER A 93 -27.72 9.26 -27.40
CA SER A 93 -26.86 9.08 -26.20
C SER A 93 -26.73 7.61 -25.79
N LEU A 94 -25.92 6.85 -26.52
CA LEU A 94 -25.54 5.47 -26.19
C LEU A 94 -24.41 5.39 -25.14
N ILE A 95 -24.36 6.31 -24.18
CA ILE A 95 -23.43 6.18 -23.06
C ILE A 95 -24.09 5.25 -22.05
N ALA A 96 -23.73 3.97 -22.07
CA ALA A 96 -24.01 3.10 -20.95
C ALA A 96 -23.25 3.66 -19.73
N GLU A 97 -23.95 4.40 -18.88
CA GLU A 97 -23.43 4.86 -17.60
C GLU A 97 -23.05 3.63 -16.80
N ASN A 98 -21.77 3.54 -16.46
CA ASN A 98 -21.17 2.28 -16.12
C ASN A 98 -20.16 2.49 -15.00
N ASN A 99 -20.61 2.06 -13.82
CA ASN A 99 -19.99 2.40 -12.57
C ASN A 99 -19.30 1.17 -11.94
N VAL A 100 -19.17 0.05 -12.67
CA VAL A 100 -18.36 -1.09 -12.19
C VAL A 100 -16.91 -0.89 -12.61
N LEU A 101 -16.00 -0.96 -11.64
CA LEU A 101 -14.56 -0.84 -11.86
C LEU A 101 -13.90 -2.21 -11.90
N SER A 102 -13.21 -2.52 -12.99
CA SER A 102 -12.33 -3.69 -13.09
C SER A 102 -10.93 -3.30 -12.64
N ILE A 103 -10.48 -3.85 -11.52
CA ILE A 103 -9.12 -3.66 -11.01
C ILE A 103 -8.15 -4.38 -11.96
N LYS A 104 -7.10 -3.66 -12.37
CA LYS A 104 -6.07 -4.16 -13.29
C LYS A 104 -4.76 -4.41 -12.57
N ALA A 105 -4.33 -3.45 -11.77
CA ALA A 105 -3.03 -3.50 -11.13
C ALA A 105 -2.96 -2.67 -9.85
N ALA A 106 -1.98 -2.99 -9.03
CA ALA A 106 -1.47 -2.12 -7.98
C ALA A 106 -0.06 -1.65 -8.36
N GLU A 107 0.22 -0.38 -8.19
CA GLU A 107 1.56 0.19 -8.24
C GLU A 107 2.04 0.39 -6.81
N ILE A 108 3.20 -0.17 -6.49
CA ILE A 108 3.79 -0.13 -5.16
C ILE A 108 5.13 0.60 -5.23
N ARG A 109 5.28 1.64 -4.43
CA ARG A 109 6.55 2.32 -4.18
C ARG A 109 6.94 2.15 -2.72
N VAL A 110 8.23 2.09 -2.43
CA VAL A 110 8.74 1.94 -1.06
C VAL A 110 9.83 2.98 -0.82
N ASP A 111 9.59 3.90 0.11
CA ASP A 111 10.65 4.73 0.68
C ASP A 111 11.39 3.91 1.74
N MET A 112 12.64 3.57 1.43
CA MET A 112 13.50 2.72 2.24
C MET A 112 14.09 3.46 3.47
N GLY A 113 13.84 4.76 3.64
CA GLY A 113 14.31 5.52 4.80
C GLY A 113 15.83 5.44 4.99
N GLU A 114 16.28 4.99 6.16
CA GLU A 114 17.71 4.83 6.48
C GLU A 114 18.41 3.73 5.65
N PHE A 115 17.64 2.85 5.01
CA PHE A 115 18.16 1.75 4.20
C PHE A 115 18.24 2.05 2.70
N GLN A 116 18.13 3.32 2.33
CA GLN A 116 18.39 3.78 0.96
C GLN A 116 19.76 3.31 0.45
N PRO A 117 19.91 3.11 -0.87
CA PRO A 117 21.14 2.61 -1.46
C PRO A 117 22.28 3.64 -1.32
N VAL A 118 23.47 3.17 -0.92
CA VAL A 118 24.68 4.00 -0.77
C VAL A 118 25.72 3.68 -1.84
N SER A 119 26.76 4.50 -1.96
CA SER A 119 27.79 4.34 -3.00
C SER A 119 28.50 2.99 -2.95
N SER A 120 28.69 2.41 -1.77
CA SER A 120 29.30 1.09 -1.55
C SER A 120 28.39 -0.10 -1.91
N ASP A 121 27.10 0.12 -2.15
CA ASP A 121 26.19 -0.96 -2.54
C ASP A 121 26.46 -1.44 -3.98
N THR A 122 26.20 -2.73 -4.21
CA THR A 122 26.32 -3.34 -5.54
C THR A 122 25.36 -2.69 -6.54
N ASN A 123 25.69 -2.74 -7.84
CA ASN A 123 24.81 -2.20 -8.88
C ASN A 123 23.42 -2.87 -8.88
N LYS A 124 23.35 -4.17 -8.57
CA LYS A 124 22.08 -4.89 -8.44
C LYS A 124 21.20 -4.33 -7.32
N VAL A 125 21.79 -4.03 -6.15
CA VAL A 125 21.07 -3.43 -5.02
C VAL A 125 20.53 -2.05 -5.41
N LYS A 126 21.38 -1.21 -6.03
CA LYS A 126 20.98 0.13 -6.49
C LYS A 126 19.84 0.07 -7.50
N GLN A 127 19.89 -0.86 -8.46
CA GLN A 127 18.85 -1.03 -9.47
C GLN A 127 17.51 -1.41 -8.84
N ILE A 128 17.48 -2.42 -7.96
CA ILE A 128 16.25 -2.86 -7.29
C ILE A 128 15.71 -1.73 -6.39
N ALA A 129 16.57 -1.09 -5.59
CA ALA A 129 16.14 0.01 -4.73
C ALA A 129 15.55 1.18 -5.54
N THR A 130 16.19 1.55 -6.67
CA THR A 130 15.71 2.62 -7.56
C THR A 130 14.33 2.26 -8.13
N GLN A 131 14.15 1.01 -8.58
CA GLN A 131 12.88 0.53 -9.11
C GLN A 131 11.75 0.66 -8.08
N TYR A 132 11.99 0.30 -6.82
CA TYR A 132 10.98 0.41 -5.76
C TYR A 132 10.76 1.85 -5.27
N MET A 133 11.80 2.66 -5.18
CA MET A 133 11.70 4.02 -4.65
C MET A 133 11.10 5.02 -5.65
N PHE A 134 11.48 4.93 -6.92
CA PHE A 134 11.17 5.96 -7.93
C PHE A 134 10.23 5.46 -9.02
N ASP A 135 10.52 4.29 -9.62
CA ASP A 135 9.74 3.82 -10.77
C ASP A 135 8.40 3.19 -10.36
N GLY A 136 8.36 2.56 -9.17
CA GLY A 136 7.25 1.76 -8.72
C GLY A 136 7.23 0.37 -9.34
N VAL A 137 6.81 -0.61 -8.54
CA VAL A 137 6.62 -1.99 -8.98
C VAL A 137 5.14 -2.23 -9.22
N ARG A 138 4.82 -2.55 -10.48
CA ARG A 138 3.47 -2.90 -10.89
C ARG A 138 3.19 -4.37 -10.57
N MET A 139 2.03 -4.64 -10.00
CA MET A 139 1.53 -5.97 -9.68
C MET A 139 0.13 -6.12 -10.28
N ILE A 140 -0.10 -7.20 -11.02
CA ILE A 140 -1.43 -7.48 -11.56
C ILE A 140 -2.30 -8.00 -10.41
N VAL A 141 -3.44 -7.34 -10.19
CA VAL A 141 -4.39 -7.70 -9.14
C VAL A 141 -5.76 -7.81 -9.80
N PRO A 142 -6.24 -9.04 -10.10
CA PRO A 142 -7.55 -9.20 -10.70
C PRO A 142 -8.64 -8.90 -9.66
N GLY A 143 -9.63 -8.11 -10.06
CA GLY A 143 -10.80 -7.85 -9.23
C GLY A 143 -11.83 -6.99 -9.96
N ALA A 144 -13.03 -6.93 -9.40
CA ALA A 144 -14.05 -5.98 -9.81
C ALA A 144 -14.72 -5.42 -8.55
N ILE A 145 -15.12 -4.16 -8.60
CA ILE A 145 -15.82 -3.49 -7.50
C ILE A 145 -17.04 -2.78 -8.07
N GLU A 146 -18.21 -3.17 -7.59
CA GLU A 146 -19.48 -2.53 -7.90
C GLU A 146 -19.59 -1.14 -7.26
N PRO A 147 -20.46 -0.25 -7.74
CA PRO A 147 -20.64 1.09 -7.18
C PRO A 147 -20.95 1.04 -5.68
N GLY A 148 -20.34 1.91 -4.89
CA GLY A 148 -20.54 1.97 -3.44
C GLY A 148 -19.93 0.81 -2.63
N GLN A 149 -19.53 -0.29 -3.28
CA GLN A 149 -18.98 -1.48 -2.62
C GLN A 149 -17.50 -1.32 -2.26
N THR A 150 -17.08 -2.15 -1.30
CA THR A 150 -15.69 -2.26 -0.83
C THR A 150 -15.14 -3.66 -1.07
N THR A 151 -13.88 -3.74 -1.46
CA THR A 151 -13.14 -5.01 -1.53
C THR A 151 -11.77 -4.88 -0.88
N THR A 152 -11.21 -5.99 -0.42
CA THR A 152 -9.87 -6.03 0.15
C THR A 152 -8.93 -6.75 -0.79
N LEU A 153 -7.79 -6.14 -1.09
CA LEU A 153 -6.79 -6.69 -2.02
C LEU A 153 -5.61 -7.28 -1.25
N GLY A 154 -5.07 -8.40 -1.69
CA GLY A 154 -3.81 -8.94 -1.16
C GLY A 154 -2.62 -8.43 -1.96
N LEU A 155 -1.79 -7.55 -1.38
CA LEU A 155 -0.67 -6.95 -2.08
C LEU A 155 0.67 -7.34 -1.47
N GLN A 156 1.58 -7.92 -2.25
CA GLN A 156 2.95 -8.14 -1.78
C GLN A 156 3.76 -6.84 -1.88
N ALA A 157 3.68 -6.02 -0.83
CA ALA A 157 4.28 -4.69 -0.74
C ALA A 157 5.81 -4.74 -0.68
N VAL A 158 6.37 -5.66 0.11
CA VAL A 158 7.80 -5.98 0.10
C VAL A 158 7.93 -7.39 -0.46
N ARG A 159 8.49 -7.49 -1.68
CA ARG A 159 8.79 -8.78 -2.31
C ARG A 159 10.19 -9.28 -1.92
N PRO A 160 10.48 -10.58 -2.09
CA PRO A 160 11.74 -11.17 -1.68
C PRO A 160 13.00 -10.45 -2.19
N GLU A 161 12.98 -9.89 -3.40
CA GLU A 161 14.13 -9.17 -3.96
C GLU A 161 14.48 -7.90 -3.19
N LEU A 162 13.48 -7.11 -2.78
CA LEU A 162 13.68 -5.93 -1.93
C LEU A 162 13.92 -6.36 -0.49
N GLY A 163 13.13 -7.32 0.01
CA GLY A 163 13.24 -7.78 1.39
C GLY A 163 14.59 -8.41 1.71
N ASN A 164 15.23 -9.11 0.77
CA ASN A 164 16.60 -9.59 0.94
C ASN A 164 17.60 -8.43 1.14
N ILE A 165 17.40 -7.29 0.44
CA ILE A 165 18.25 -6.09 0.60
C ILE A 165 18.04 -5.49 1.99
N LEU A 166 16.77 -5.30 2.38
CA LEU A 166 16.42 -4.78 3.70
C LEU A 166 16.96 -5.68 4.82
N GLN A 167 16.82 -6.99 4.67
CA GLN A 167 17.32 -8.02 5.58
C GLN A 167 18.85 -7.94 5.72
N SER A 168 19.60 -7.89 4.61
CA SER A 168 21.07 -7.74 4.68
C SER A 168 21.50 -6.42 5.31
N LYS A 169 20.78 -5.31 5.08
CA LYS A 169 21.08 -4.03 5.74
C LYS A 169 20.78 -4.08 7.24
N MET A 170 19.67 -4.69 7.64
CA MET A 170 19.31 -4.87 9.05
C MET A 170 20.28 -5.79 9.78
N GLU A 171 20.66 -6.93 9.19
CA GLU A 171 21.63 -7.85 9.77
C GLU A 171 22.99 -7.15 10.02
N ASN A 172 23.44 -6.34 9.06
CA ASN A 172 24.64 -5.52 9.24
C ASN A 172 24.49 -4.49 10.37
N LEU A 173 23.30 -3.90 10.52
CA LEU A 173 23.02 -2.98 11.61
C LEU A 173 23.06 -3.69 12.97
N VAL A 174 22.45 -4.86 13.10
CA VAL A 174 22.50 -5.70 14.33
C VAL A 174 23.95 -5.99 14.71
N LYS A 175 24.75 -6.50 13.76
CA LYS A 175 26.15 -6.86 13.99
C LYS A 175 27.04 -5.67 14.34
N LYS A 176 26.79 -4.49 13.76
CA LYS A 176 27.63 -3.29 13.98
C LYS A 176 27.23 -2.47 15.20
N SER A 177 25.94 -2.34 15.47
CA SER A 177 25.44 -1.47 16.54
C SER A 177 25.48 -2.15 17.91
N GLY A 178 25.49 -3.48 17.97
CA GLY A 178 25.34 -4.24 19.21
C GLY A 178 23.94 -4.11 19.84
N VAL A 179 23.00 -3.44 19.17
CA VAL A 179 21.60 -3.35 19.59
C VAL A 179 20.93 -4.69 19.27
N ARG A 180 20.30 -5.28 20.29
CA ARG A 180 19.73 -6.64 20.19
C ARG A 180 18.49 -6.71 19.30
N TYR A 181 17.67 -5.64 19.29
CA TYR A 181 16.41 -5.57 18.53
C TYR A 181 16.26 -4.20 17.86
N PRO A 182 17.08 -3.87 16.85
CA PRO A 182 16.94 -2.61 16.13
C PRO A 182 15.62 -2.56 15.37
N ALA A 183 15.11 -1.34 15.20
CA ALA A 183 13.92 -1.06 14.41
C ALA A 183 14.13 0.18 13.55
N VAL A 184 13.68 0.12 12.29
CA VAL A 184 13.77 1.19 11.29
C VAL A 184 12.44 1.31 10.58
N TRP A 185 11.97 2.52 10.35
CA TRP A 185 10.72 2.76 9.64
C TRP A 185 10.93 2.91 8.13
N ILE A 186 10.06 2.27 7.35
CA ILE A 186 9.90 2.50 5.92
C ILE A 186 8.47 2.90 5.61
N HIS A 187 8.23 3.50 4.44
CA HIS A 187 6.89 3.85 3.99
C HIS A 187 6.58 3.13 2.67
N VAL A 188 5.47 2.40 2.66
CA VAL A 188 4.92 1.78 1.45
C VAL A 188 3.85 2.71 0.89
N TYR A 189 3.98 3.11 -0.36
CA TYR A 189 3.00 3.88 -1.10
C TYR A 189 2.31 2.98 -2.11
N VAL A 190 0.97 2.97 -2.09
CA VAL A 190 0.16 2.14 -2.98
C VAL A 190 -0.82 3.00 -3.76
N ASN A 191 -0.90 2.73 -5.06
CA ASN A 191 -1.94 3.22 -5.95
C ASN A 191 -2.59 2.02 -6.63
N ILE A 192 -3.93 2.00 -6.70
CA ILE A 192 -4.67 0.97 -7.44
C ILE A 192 -5.13 1.55 -8.77
N GLU A 193 -4.85 0.81 -9.84
CA GLU A 193 -5.30 1.08 -11.18
C GLU A 193 -6.49 0.18 -11.51
N ALA A 194 -7.59 0.81 -11.92
CA ALA A 194 -8.78 0.15 -12.40
C ALA A 194 -9.22 0.74 -13.75
N GLU A 195 -10.17 0.07 -14.37
CA GLU A 195 -10.76 0.46 -15.64
C GLU A 195 -12.28 0.32 -15.53
N ALA A 196 -13.02 1.38 -15.85
CA ALA A 196 -14.46 1.28 -16.06
C ALA A 196 -14.74 0.48 -17.35
N GLN A 197 -15.91 -0.14 -17.52
CA GLN A 197 -16.14 -0.96 -18.74
C GLN A 197 -16.15 -0.12 -20.04
N ASN A 198 -16.24 1.21 -19.98
CA ASN A 198 -16.02 2.10 -21.13
C ASN A 198 -14.52 2.31 -21.46
N ARG A 199 -13.63 1.55 -20.81
CA ARG A 199 -12.17 1.61 -20.92
C ARG A 199 -11.51 2.87 -20.36
N THR A 200 -12.26 3.67 -19.60
CA THR A 200 -11.68 4.81 -18.89
C THR A 200 -10.81 4.31 -17.76
N ARG A 201 -9.55 4.71 -17.76
CA ARG A 201 -8.60 4.43 -16.68
C ARG A 201 -8.98 5.26 -15.46
N VAL A 202 -9.04 4.59 -14.31
CA VAL A 202 -9.27 5.18 -12.99
C VAL A 202 -8.12 4.79 -12.09
N VAL A 203 -7.57 5.75 -11.35
CA VAL A 203 -6.49 5.51 -10.38
C VAL A 203 -6.97 5.96 -9.01
N SER A 204 -6.67 5.18 -7.97
CA SER A 204 -6.99 5.56 -6.60
C SER A 204 -6.10 6.70 -6.09
N ASN A 205 -6.46 7.25 -4.92
CA ASN A 205 -5.52 8.01 -4.10
C ASN A 205 -4.23 7.19 -3.83
N THR A 206 -3.12 7.90 -3.59
CA THR A 206 -1.92 7.29 -3.05
C THR A 206 -2.12 7.03 -1.56
N PHE A 207 -2.15 5.76 -1.19
CA PHE A 207 -2.21 5.33 0.21
C PHE A 207 -0.79 5.13 0.73
N ALA A 208 -0.42 5.87 1.78
CA ALA A 208 0.87 5.75 2.44
C ALA A 208 0.71 4.92 3.71
N PHE A 209 1.47 3.85 3.84
CA PHE A 209 1.41 2.93 4.96
C PHE A 209 2.80 2.72 5.57
N PRO A 210 3.03 3.14 6.83
CA PRO A 210 4.30 2.92 7.49
C PRO A 210 4.47 1.45 7.89
N VAL A 211 5.66 0.91 7.70
CA VAL A 211 6.05 -0.44 8.14
C VAL A 211 7.32 -0.33 8.97
N MET A 212 7.27 -0.85 10.19
CA MET A 212 8.43 -0.96 11.06
C MET A 212 9.20 -2.23 10.68
N LEU A 213 10.38 -2.05 10.10
CA LEU A 213 11.35 -3.13 9.95
C LEU A 213 12.00 -3.39 11.30
N CYS A 214 12.03 -4.62 11.77
CA CYS A 214 12.72 -4.98 12.99
C CYS A 214 13.52 -6.27 12.83
N TRP A 215 14.34 -6.58 13.83
CA TRP A 215 15.02 -7.87 13.95
C TRP A 215 14.62 -8.54 15.25
N GLY A 216 13.92 -9.66 15.20
CA GLY A 216 13.49 -10.46 16.36
C GLY A 216 12.39 -9.84 17.23
N CYS A 217 11.73 -8.75 16.79
CA CYS A 217 10.72 -8.07 17.60
C CYS A 217 9.37 -8.81 17.64
N LEU A 218 9.12 -9.73 16.70
CA LEU A 218 7.91 -10.55 16.68
C LEU A 218 8.13 -11.92 17.32
N VAL A 219 9.20 -12.10 18.09
CA VAL A 219 9.47 -13.34 18.81
C VAL A 219 9.27 -13.14 20.31
N GLN A 220 8.28 -13.81 20.87
CA GLN A 220 8.02 -13.79 22.32
C GLN A 220 9.02 -14.71 23.04
N PRO A 221 9.68 -14.26 24.13
CA PRO A 221 10.77 -14.99 24.77
C PRO A 221 10.34 -16.16 25.67
N PHE A 222 9.06 -16.54 25.68
CA PHE A 222 8.51 -17.58 26.55
C PHE A 222 7.94 -18.76 25.75
N PHE A 223 7.95 -19.95 26.37
CA PHE A 223 7.17 -21.09 25.90
C PHE A 223 5.69 -20.81 26.11
N SER A 224 4.89 -20.95 25.04
CA SER A 224 3.45 -21.05 25.15
C SER A 224 3.06 -22.51 24.91
N ASP A 225 2.60 -23.19 25.95
CA ASP A 225 2.07 -24.57 25.88
C ASP A 225 0.68 -24.62 25.22
N ILE A 226 0.05 -23.45 25.09
CA ILE A 226 -1.13 -23.29 24.27
C ILE A 226 -0.64 -23.38 22.83
N ALA A 227 -1.04 -24.42 22.12
CA ALA A 227 -0.91 -24.52 20.67
C ALA A 227 -1.61 -23.31 20.05
N THR A 228 -0.88 -22.20 20.01
CA THR A 228 -1.29 -20.97 19.39
C THR A 228 -1.23 -21.28 17.91
N GLU A 229 -2.37 -21.18 17.24
CA GLU A 229 -2.41 -21.29 15.79
C GLU A 229 -1.32 -20.36 15.24
N LEU A 230 -0.58 -20.80 14.23
CA LEU A 230 0.49 -19.96 13.67
C LEU A 230 -0.15 -18.72 13.02
N PRO A 231 0.50 -17.55 13.07
CA PRO A 231 0.01 -16.39 12.34
C PRO A 231 -0.03 -16.72 10.84
N CYS A 232 -0.95 -16.07 10.14
CA CYS A 232 -1.15 -16.28 8.70
C CYS A 232 0.12 -15.97 7.88
N TYR A 233 0.91 -14.99 8.35
CA TYR A 233 2.18 -14.58 7.78
C TYR A 233 3.20 -14.49 8.91
N ILE A 234 4.00 -15.54 9.07
CA ILE A 234 5.10 -15.56 10.06
C ILE A 234 6.07 -14.43 9.74
N GLY A 235 6.44 -13.67 10.78
CA GLY A 235 7.34 -12.52 10.66
C GLY A 235 6.66 -11.23 10.23
N GLN A 236 5.33 -11.19 10.20
CA GLN A 236 4.56 -9.99 9.91
C GLN A 236 3.47 -9.77 10.97
N ASP A 237 3.41 -8.56 11.52
CA ASP A 237 2.33 -7.97 12.35
C ASP A 237 1.92 -8.69 13.66
N GLU A 238 1.99 -10.01 13.71
CA GLU A 238 1.67 -10.89 14.83
C GLU A 238 2.93 -11.61 15.31
N SER A 239 3.08 -11.69 16.64
CA SER A 239 4.21 -12.35 17.25
C SER A 239 4.04 -13.86 17.30
N ILE A 240 5.16 -14.60 17.25
CA ILE A 240 5.23 -16.04 17.44
C ILE A 240 5.94 -16.39 18.77
N PRO A 241 5.63 -17.55 19.37
CA PRO A 241 6.43 -18.10 20.46
C PRO A 241 7.88 -18.38 20.02
N CYS A 242 8.85 -18.23 20.92
CA CYS A 242 10.27 -18.51 20.64
C CYS A 242 10.53 -19.94 20.13
N ALA A 243 9.73 -20.91 20.57
CA ALA A 243 9.84 -22.30 20.13
C ALA A 243 9.57 -22.43 18.62
N MET A 244 8.70 -21.59 18.07
CA MET A 244 8.40 -21.55 16.64
C MET A 244 9.49 -20.81 15.85
N CYS A 245 10.15 -19.82 16.46
CA CYS A 245 11.25 -19.09 15.83
C CYS A 245 12.35 -20.05 15.38
N GLN A 246 12.80 -20.96 16.23
CA GLN A 246 13.89 -21.88 15.90
C GLN A 246 13.59 -22.80 14.69
N HIS A 247 12.31 -23.10 14.45
CA HIS A 247 11.89 -23.98 13.36
C HIS A 247 11.54 -23.26 12.06
N HIS A 248 11.19 -21.97 12.13
CA HIS A 248 10.65 -21.22 11.00
C HIS A 248 11.46 -19.99 10.60
N ALA A 249 12.35 -19.49 11.47
CA ALA A 249 13.16 -18.32 11.19
C ALA A 249 14.16 -18.58 10.07
N ARG A 250 14.48 -17.50 9.34
CA ARG A 250 15.61 -17.51 8.40
C ARG A 250 16.96 -17.50 9.11
N PHE A 251 17.00 -16.93 10.32
CA PHE A 251 18.18 -16.90 11.19
C PHE A 251 17.84 -17.54 12.54
N PRO A 252 17.78 -18.89 12.62
CA PRO A 252 17.47 -19.59 13.87
C PRO A 252 18.44 -19.28 15.01
N GLU A 253 19.70 -18.95 14.69
CA GLU A 253 20.74 -18.55 15.64
C GLU A 253 20.43 -17.24 16.38
N ASP A 254 19.60 -16.38 15.78
CA ASP A 254 19.22 -15.09 16.34
C ASP A 254 17.91 -15.17 17.14
N CYS A 255 17.26 -16.34 17.16
CA CYS A 255 16.10 -16.56 17.99
C CYS A 255 16.48 -16.48 19.48
N PRO A 256 15.68 -15.79 20.32
CA PRO A 256 15.91 -15.74 21.76
C PRO A 256 15.85 -17.15 22.35
N VAL A 257 16.67 -17.37 23.39
CA VAL A 257 16.58 -18.57 24.22
C VAL A 257 15.21 -18.57 24.90
N CYS A 258 14.44 -19.64 24.68
CA CYS A 258 13.14 -19.80 25.30
C CYS A 258 13.24 -20.01 26.80
N TYR A 259 12.47 -19.26 27.58
CA TYR A 259 12.29 -19.52 29.01
C TYR A 259 10.98 -20.27 29.26
N THR A 260 11.02 -21.28 30.13
CA THR A 260 9.85 -22.08 30.55
C THR A 260 9.12 -21.50 31.76
N GLY A 261 9.20 -20.17 31.97
CA GLY A 261 8.67 -19.52 33.16
C GLY A 261 7.53 -18.55 32.83
N GLU A 262 6.48 -18.56 33.67
CA GLU A 262 5.51 -17.47 33.76
C GLU A 262 6.24 -16.12 33.74
N GLU A 263 5.67 -15.15 33.01
CA GLU A 263 6.06 -13.75 32.92
C GLU A 263 6.83 -13.26 34.17
N PRO A 264 8.00 -12.60 34.04
CA PRO A 264 8.57 -11.90 35.18
C PRO A 264 7.55 -10.82 35.57
N ARG A 265 6.80 -11.07 36.65
CA ARG A 265 5.91 -10.07 37.24
C ARG A 265 6.75 -8.82 37.54
N PRO A 266 6.22 -7.62 37.26
CA PRO A 266 6.94 -6.36 37.40
C PRO A 266 7.53 -6.16 38.80
#